data_AF-A0AAN7AW86-F1
#
_entry.id   AF-A0AAN7AW86-F1
#
_cell.length_a   1.000
_cell.length_b   1.000
_cell.length_c   1.000
_cell.angle_alpha   90.00
_cell.angle_beta   90.00
_cell.angle_gamma   90.00
#
_symmetry.space_group_name_H-M   'P 1'
#
loop_
_entity.id
_entity.type
_entity.pdbx_description
1 polymer ?
#
loop_
_entity_poly.entity_id
_entity_poly.type
_entity_poly.pdbx_seq_one_letter_code
_entity_poly.pdbx_strand_id
1 'polypeptide(L)'
;MASPTCAQDGAQHSFLKWVPYFLSSSYETNLQHDCCLLGVDLSTSCVVNFFSNNTVDSYGNVTRGQFEANPDIAGYGVWMSLGTALFANIVAILFVVREWAIHFEEQKSKSSLPRVNKNGIKGQYSGMAQKGKTCSRLLVRPNFGLESKCSLSAYHYNFAVDTIILSLTCVTLSVYVLDDFWRSKWIGCLRTLASIIIFAFLCRYLYYQMERTTSPELMFVKPDRSDSSLFLPMACFLDPDLDPFIALTPEQSNAIGGPGPKVTPAFVSCYLLAIGYVGAHIQKFWFRKRTKRRQPVKLTTLFVLVCSMPSFLSYAHLTILRDWVDQSGWMEVAKGGGSPEKEIRSIGQIMPLATIFWILAISFDTGKLARQGMGTQQVNKQAAKK
;
A
#
# COMPACT_ATOMS: atom_id res chain seq x y z
N MET A 1 -5.84 5.45 -42.48
CA MET A 1 -7.00 5.73 -41.59
C MET A 1 -6.67 7.01 -40.87
N ALA A 2 -7.53 8.03 -40.91
CA ALA A 2 -7.30 9.28 -40.18
C ALA A 2 -7.53 9.02 -38.69
N SER A 3 -6.56 9.32 -37.83
CA SER A 3 -6.75 9.28 -36.38
C SER A 3 -7.89 10.24 -36.01
N PRO A 4 -8.87 9.81 -35.19
CA PRO A 4 -9.93 10.69 -34.72
C PRO A 4 -9.28 11.87 -33.98
N THR A 5 -9.47 13.08 -34.50
CA THR A 5 -8.99 14.30 -33.84
C THR A 5 -9.78 14.52 -32.56
N CYS A 6 -9.08 14.60 -31.43
CA CYS A 6 -9.67 14.87 -30.12
C CYS A 6 -10.33 16.25 -30.08
N ALA A 7 -11.65 16.29 -30.21
CA ALA A 7 -12.41 17.51 -29.96
C ALA A 7 -12.46 17.75 -28.45
N GLN A 8 -11.98 18.91 -28.00
CA GLN A 8 -12.02 19.31 -26.60
C GLN A 8 -13.43 19.78 -26.22
N ASP A 9 -14.29 18.85 -25.82
CA ASP A 9 -15.53 19.19 -25.14
C ASP A 9 -15.23 19.34 -23.64
N GLY A 10 -15.37 20.56 -23.11
CA GLY A 10 -15.07 20.93 -21.72
C GLY A 10 -16.07 20.35 -20.69
N ALA A 11 -16.20 19.02 -20.63
CA ALA A 11 -17.09 18.35 -19.70
C ALA A 11 -16.49 18.30 -18.28
N GLN A 12 -17.19 18.87 -17.30
CA GLN A 12 -16.87 18.67 -15.88
C GLN A 12 -17.37 17.29 -15.41
N HIS A 13 -16.46 16.42 -14.99
CA HIS A 13 -16.80 15.09 -14.47
C HIS A 13 -17.16 15.16 -12.98
N SER A 14 -18.38 14.77 -12.61
CA SER A 14 -18.77 14.64 -11.19
C SER A 14 -18.31 13.29 -10.62
N PHE A 15 -17.78 13.29 -9.39
CA PHE A 15 -17.29 12.10 -8.68
C PHE A 15 -18.33 10.96 -8.54
N LEU A 16 -19.63 11.25 -8.64
CA LEU A 16 -20.69 10.25 -8.50
C LEU A 16 -20.99 9.44 -9.77
N LYS A 17 -20.61 9.92 -10.96
CA LYS A 17 -20.83 9.17 -12.23
C LYS A 17 -19.92 7.94 -12.37
N TRP A 18 -18.94 7.77 -11.49
CA TRP A 18 -17.88 6.77 -11.62
C TRP A 18 -18.18 5.43 -10.95
N VAL A 19 -19.04 5.41 -9.93
CA VAL A 19 -19.42 4.16 -9.26
C VAL A 19 -20.04 3.16 -10.25
N PRO A 20 -21.00 3.56 -11.12
CA PRO A 20 -21.50 2.67 -12.16
C PRO A 20 -20.44 2.25 -13.17
N TYR A 21 -19.53 3.15 -13.55
CA TYR A 21 -18.45 2.88 -14.51
C TYR A 21 -17.49 1.81 -14.00
N PHE A 22 -17.10 1.86 -12.72
CA PHE A 22 -16.20 0.87 -12.15
C PHE A 22 -16.87 -0.49 -11.93
N LEU A 23 -18.19 -0.50 -11.74
CA LEU A 23 -18.99 -1.71 -11.62
C LEU A 23 -19.40 -2.30 -12.97
N SER A 24 -19.32 -1.53 -14.06
CA SER A 24 -19.65 -2.02 -15.39
C SER A 24 -18.53 -2.92 -15.94
N SER A 25 -18.91 -3.92 -16.73
CA SER A 25 -17.98 -4.74 -17.49
C SER A 25 -17.41 -4.02 -18.72
N SER A 26 -17.93 -2.84 -19.08
CA SER A 26 -17.61 -2.11 -20.31
C SER A 26 -16.42 -1.15 -20.15
N TYR A 27 -15.41 -1.55 -19.38
CA TYR A 27 -14.25 -0.70 -19.06
C TYR A 27 -13.37 -0.41 -20.29
N GLU A 28 -13.47 -1.22 -21.35
CA GLU A 28 -12.63 -1.15 -22.55
C GLU A 28 -12.95 0.03 -23.46
N THR A 29 -14.22 0.26 -23.78
CA THR A 29 -14.59 1.05 -24.98
C THR A 29 -14.39 2.55 -24.84
N ASN A 30 -14.00 3.04 -23.66
CA ASN A 30 -13.92 4.48 -23.40
C ASN A 30 -12.52 4.97 -23.00
N LEU A 31 -11.50 4.12 -22.82
CA LEU A 31 -10.20 4.62 -22.32
C LEU A 31 -9.53 5.61 -23.29
N GLN A 32 -9.49 5.27 -24.58
CA GLN A 32 -8.96 6.19 -25.61
C GLN A 32 -9.76 7.48 -25.67
N HIS A 33 -11.10 7.40 -25.61
CA HIS A 33 -11.98 8.56 -25.62
C HIS A 33 -11.77 9.45 -24.37
N ASP A 34 -11.70 8.84 -23.18
CA ASP A 34 -11.49 9.52 -21.91
C ASP A 34 -10.12 10.22 -21.88
N CYS A 35 -9.06 9.58 -22.38
CA CYS A 35 -7.73 10.19 -22.49
C CYS A 35 -7.68 11.30 -23.54
N CYS A 36 -8.41 11.13 -24.63
CA CYS A 36 -8.56 12.11 -25.69
C CYS A 36 -9.27 13.39 -25.19
N LEU A 37 -10.29 13.26 -24.32
CA LEU A 37 -10.94 14.39 -23.63
C LEU A 37 -9.97 15.13 -22.69
N LEU A 38 -8.98 14.44 -22.13
CA LEU A 38 -7.90 15.04 -21.33
C LEU A 38 -6.77 15.62 -22.20
N GLY A 39 -6.90 15.59 -23.53
CA GLY A 39 -5.89 16.09 -24.47
C GLY A 39 -4.66 15.19 -24.60
N VAL A 40 -4.74 13.93 -24.18
CA VAL A 40 -3.66 12.95 -24.30
C VAL A 40 -3.92 12.05 -25.49
N ASP A 41 -3.07 12.16 -26.52
CA ASP A 41 -3.08 11.24 -27.65
C ASP A 41 -2.30 9.97 -27.30
N LEU A 42 -3.03 8.91 -26.95
CA LEU A 42 -2.45 7.61 -26.63
C LEU A 42 -1.79 6.94 -27.84
N SER A 43 -2.24 7.23 -29.06
CA SER A 43 -1.66 6.64 -30.27
C SER A 43 -0.23 7.09 -30.49
N THR A 44 0.10 8.31 -30.09
CA THR A 44 1.48 8.83 -30.08
C THR A 44 2.21 8.47 -28.79
N SER A 45 1.53 8.53 -27.64
CA SER A 45 2.17 8.35 -26.33
C SER A 45 2.58 6.90 -26.02
N CYS A 46 1.93 5.91 -26.65
CA CYS A 46 2.22 4.49 -26.47
C CYS A 46 3.27 3.93 -27.43
N VAL A 47 3.80 4.75 -28.35
CA VAL A 47 4.82 4.31 -29.32
C VAL A 47 6.21 4.37 -28.70
N VAL A 48 7.02 3.33 -28.91
CA VAL A 48 8.44 3.32 -28.53
C VAL A 48 9.27 3.49 -29.78
N ASN A 49 10.05 4.57 -29.84
CA ASN A 49 10.95 4.84 -30.95
C ASN A 49 12.34 4.28 -30.64
N PHE A 50 12.96 3.68 -31.65
CA PHE A 50 14.29 3.07 -31.54
C PHE A 50 15.25 3.68 -32.56
N PHE A 51 16.51 3.83 -32.16
CA PHE A 51 17.60 4.07 -33.07
C PHE A 51 17.88 2.82 -33.93
N SER A 52 18.69 3.00 -34.99
CA SER A 52 19.10 1.90 -35.88
C SER A 52 19.90 0.79 -35.19
N ASN A 53 20.45 1.06 -34.01
CA ASN A 53 21.17 0.10 -33.17
C ASN A 53 20.27 -0.64 -32.14
N ASN A 54 18.94 -0.51 -32.26
CA ASN A 54 17.94 -1.06 -31.32
C ASN A 54 17.97 -0.49 -29.89
N THR A 55 18.68 0.62 -29.67
CA THR A 55 18.55 1.37 -28.40
C THR A 55 17.32 2.27 -28.44
N VAL A 56 16.69 2.49 -27.30
CA VAL A 56 15.49 3.34 -27.22
C VAL A 56 15.87 4.80 -27.40
N ASP A 57 15.21 5.45 -28.35
CA ASP A 57 15.31 6.89 -28.59
C ASP A 57 14.31 7.66 -27.70
N SER A 58 13.02 7.27 -27.77
CA SER A 58 11.96 7.92 -27.01
C SER A 58 10.80 6.99 -26.66
N TYR A 59 10.07 7.37 -25.60
CA TYR A 59 8.76 6.81 -25.24
C TYR A 59 7.70 7.86 -25.56
N GLY A 60 7.00 7.69 -26.68
CA GLY A 60 6.17 8.72 -27.28
C GLY A 60 6.96 10.01 -27.48
N ASN A 61 6.51 11.08 -26.84
CA ASN A 61 7.16 12.40 -26.89
C ASN A 61 8.25 12.61 -25.83
N VAL A 62 8.54 11.61 -24.98
CA VAL A 62 9.51 11.72 -23.90
C VAL A 62 10.84 11.14 -24.32
N THR A 63 11.89 11.97 -24.34
CA THR A 63 13.27 11.55 -24.61
C THR A 63 14.06 11.37 -23.31
N ARG A 64 15.26 10.79 -23.39
CA ARG A 64 16.14 10.61 -22.21
C ARG A 64 16.44 11.96 -21.54
N GLY A 65 16.33 11.98 -20.21
CA GLY A 65 16.51 13.18 -19.39
C GLY A 65 15.31 14.14 -19.40
N GLN A 66 14.19 13.78 -20.02
CA GLN A 66 12.96 14.57 -20.05
C GLN A 66 11.77 13.88 -19.38
N PHE A 67 11.96 12.71 -18.76
CA PHE A 67 10.88 12.04 -18.06
C PHE A 67 10.47 12.83 -16.81
N GLU A 68 9.22 13.30 -16.82
CA GLU A 68 8.65 14.16 -15.79
C GLU A 68 8.54 13.40 -14.46
N ALA A 69 9.19 13.94 -13.44
CA ALA A 69 9.12 13.42 -12.07
C ALA A 69 7.76 13.74 -11.44
N ASN A 70 7.20 12.82 -10.64
CA ASN A 70 6.00 13.08 -9.86
C ASN A 70 6.26 12.94 -8.34
N PRO A 71 6.76 14.01 -7.68
CA PRO A 71 7.15 13.98 -6.27
C PRO A 71 5.97 13.73 -5.31
N ASP A 72 4.72 13.91 -5.74
CA ASP A 72 3.55 13.60 -4.92
C ASP A 72 3.25 12.10 -4.84
N ILE A 73 3.79 11.31 -5.77
CA ILE A 73 3.56 9.86 -5.85
C ILE A 73 4.80 9.10 -5.43
N ALA A 74 5.93 9.36 -6.11
CA ALA A 74 7.19 8.64 -5.91
C ALA A 74 8.21 9.46 -5.13
N GLY A 75 7.83 10.63 -4.60
CA GLY A 75 8.75 11.51 -3.90
C GLY A 75 9.19 11.03 -2.52
N TYR A 76 10.23 11.68 -2.01
CA TYR A 76 10.91 11.30 -0.78
C TYR A 76 9.98 11.25 0.44
N GLY A 77 9.02 12.18 0.56
CA GLY A 77 8.06 12.17 1.66
C GLY A 77 7.13 10.95 1.65
N VAL A 78 6.72 10.48 0.46
CA VAL A 78 5.97 9.22 0.33
C VAL A 78 6.86 8.05 0.77
N TRP A 79 8.11 8.00 0.29
CA TRP A 79 9.06 6.96 0.69
C TRP A 79 9.31 6.91 2.21
N MET A 80 9.49 8.06 2.86
CA MET A 80 9.62 8.15 4.32
C MET A 80 8.36 7.68 5.06
N SER A 81 7.18 7.95 4.49
CA SER A 81 5.92 7.46 5.03
C SER A 81 5.82 5.94 5.00
N LEU A 82 6.28 5.33 3.90
CA LEU A 82 6.35 3.89 3.74
C LEU A 82 7.33 3.27 4.75
N GLY A 83 8.51 3.87 4.92
CA GLY A 83 9.48 3.44 5.92
C GLY A 83 8.91 3.44 7.34
N THR A 84 8.11 4.45 7.68
CA THR A 84 7.45 4.51 8.99
C THR A 84 6.36 3.47 9.17
N ALA A 85 5.57 3.22 8.13
CA ALA A 85 4.57 2.15 8.14
C ALA A 85 5.22 0.75 8.25
N LEU A 86 6.36 0.53 7.57
CA LEU A 86 7.17 -0.68 7.74
C LEU A 86 7.69 -0.81 9.17
N PHE A 87 8.20 0.28 9.75
CA PHE A 87 8.64 0.30 11.14
C PHE A 87 7.50 -0.06 12.11
N ALA A 88 6.30 0.51 11.91
CA ALA A 88 5.12 0.16 12.70
C ALA A 88 4.76 -1.33 12.58
N ASN A 89 4.95 -1.91 11.39
CA ASN A 89 4.76 -3.33 11.17
C ASN A 89 5.79 -4.18 11.94
N ILE A 90 7.08 -3.83 11.88
CA ILE A 90 8.13 -4.50 12.66
C ILE A 90 7.80 -4.48 14.15
N VAL A 91 7.34 -3.33 14.68
CA VAL A 91 6.90 -3.22 16.08
C VAL A 91 5.72 -4.14 16.39
N ALA A 92 4.75 -4.26 15.48
CA ALA A 92 3.62 -5.18 15.63
C ALA A 92 4.07 -6.65 15.67
N ILE A 93 5.01 -7.04 14.81
CA ILE A 93 5.61 -8.38 14.82
C ILE A 93 6.33 -8.65 16.14
N LEU A 94 7.17 -7.71 16.61
CA LEU A 94 7.90 -7.84 17.88
C LEU A 94 6.94 -8.01 19.08
N PHE A 95 5.84 -7.25 19.10
CA PHE A 95 4.81 -7.39 20.13
C PHE A 95 4.19 -8.79 20.13
N VAL A 96 3.88 -9.32 18.96
CA VAL A 96 3.29 -10.65 18.80
C VAL A 96 4.28 -11.76 19.17
N VAL A 97 5.55 -11.62 18.81
CA VAL A 97 6.62 -12.57 19.21
C VAL A 97 6.79 -12.58 20.72
N ARG A 98 6.76 -11.40 21.37
CA ARG A 98 6.82 -11.28 22.82
C ARG A 98 5.65 -12.00 23.49
N GLU A 99 4.42 -11.75 23.07
CA GLU A 99 3.22 -12.42 23.61
C GLU A 99 3.29 -13.94 23.42
N TRP A 100 3.79 -14.39 22.27
CA TRP A 100 4.00 -15.82 22.00
C TRP A 100 5.05 -16.45 22.93
N ALA A 101 6.17 -15.76 23.18
CA ALA A 101 7.22 -16.23 24.08
C ALA A 101 6.73 -16.38 25.53
N ILE A 102 5.99 -15.39 26.06
CA ILE A 102 5.39 -15.45 27.40
C ILE A 102 4.44 -16.65 27.51
N HIS A 103 3.62 -16.87 26.49
CA HIS A 103 2.70 -18.01 26.46
C HIS A 103 3.41 -19.37 26.39
N PHE A 104 4.55 -19.44 25.72
CA PHE A 104 5.36 -20.64 25.64
C PHE A 104 5.97 -21.01 27.00
N GLU A 105 6.48 -20.02 27.75
CA GLU A 105 6.99 -20.22 29.10
C GLU A 105 5.90 -20.69 30.08
N GLU A 106 4.70 -20.12 30.01
CA GLU A 106 3.57 -20.58 30.84
C GLU A 106 3.22 -22.06 30.58
N GLN A 107 3.34 -22.53 29.34
CA GLN A 107 3.07 -23.93 29.00
C GLN A 107 4.15 -24.85 29.56
N LYS A 108 5.42 -24.45 29.46
CA LYS A 108 6.56 -25.21 30.01
C LYS A 108 6.48 -25.32 31.54
N SER A 109 6.09 -24.26 32.23
CA SER A 109 5.93 -24.28 33.70
C SER A 109 4.82 -25.23 34.16
N LYS A 110 3.73 -25.35 33.38
CA LYS A 110 2.61 -26.26 33.69
C LYS A 110 2.94 -27.73 33.45
N SER A 111 3.84 -28.05 32.53
CA SER A 111 4.25 -29.45 32.29
C SER A 111 5.24 -29.97 33.34
N SER A 112 5.98 -29.09 34.02
CA SER A 112 7.02 -29.48 34.99
C SER A 112 6.57 -29.58 36.45
N LEU A 113 5.40 -29.03 36.83
CA LEU A 113 4.96 -29.01 38.23
C LEU A 113 3.87 -30.08 38.49
N PRO A 114 4.05 -30.96 39.50
CA PRO A 114 3.00 -31.88 39.94
C PRO A 114 1.75 -31.11 40.36
N ARG A 115 0.59 -31.69 40.07
CA ARG A 115 -0.74 -31.08 40.18
C ARG A 115 -1.12 -30.82 41.65
N VAL A 116 -0.52 -29.81 42.28
CA VAL A 116 -0.92 -29.37 43.62
C VAL A 116 -2.23 -28.60 43.51
N ASN A 117 -3.25 -29.07 44.24
CA ASN A 117 -4.62 -28.59 44.25
C ASN A 117 -4.70 -27.14 44.79
N LYS A 118 -4.49 -26.13 43.93
CA LYS A 118 -4.59 -24.71 44.29
C LYS A 118 -6.03 -24.21 44.18
N ASN A 119 -6.86 -24.62 45.14
CA ASN A 119 -8.06 -23.88 45.49
C ASN A 119 -7.63 -22.67 46.32
N GLY A 120 -7.68 -21.43 45.80
CA GLY A 120 -7.66 -20.28 46.72
C GLY A 120 -7.33 -18.89 46.22
N ILE A 121 -6.53 -18.67 45.17
CA ILE A 121 -6.02 -17.30 44.90
C ILE A 121 -6.26 -16.89 43.45
N LYS A 122 -7.44 -16.31 43.19
CA LYS A 122 -7.73 -15.56 41.96
C LYS A 122 -7.13 -14.15 42.10
N GLY A 123 -5.85 -14.02 41.75
CA GLY A 123 -5.20 -12.71 41.59
C GLY A 123 -5.69 -12.02 40.31
N GLN A 124 -6.43 -10.94 40.48
CA GLN A 124 -7.03 -10.13 39.42
C GLN A 124 -5.96 -9.22 38.77
N TYR A 125 -5.18 -9.76 37.83
CA TYR A 125 -4.34 -8.96 36.94
C TYR A 125 -5.20 -8.44 35.78
N SER A 126 -5.84 -7.29 36.01
CA SER A 126 -6.50 -6.50 34.98
C SER A 126 -5.79 -5.16 34.94
N GLY A 127 -5.01 -4.89 33.89
CA GLY A 127 -4.45 -3.55 33.73
C GLY A 127 -3.17 -3.47 32.93
N MET A 128 -3.25 -3.73 31.63
CA MET A 128 -2.48 -2.97 30.63
C MET A 128 -3.03 -3.24 29.22
N ALA A 129 -4.35 -3.07 29.04
CA ALA A 129 -4.92 -2.93 27.70
C ALA A 129 -4.61 -1.50 27.22
N GLN A 130 -3.45 -1.37 26.58
CA GLN A 130 -2.88 -0.14 26.07
C GLN A 130 -3.85 0.47 25.04
N LYS A 131 -4.38 1.66 25.35
CA LYS A 131 -5.26 2.46 24.48
C LYS A 131 -4.47 2.98 23.28
N GLY A 132 -4.20 2.11 22.31
CA GLY A 132 -3.73 2.47 20.97
C GLY A 132 -4.89 3.06 20.16
N LYS A 133 -5.26 4.32 20.44
CA LYS A 133 -6.03 5.10 19.48
C LYS A 133 -5.02 5.76 18.56
N THR A 134 -5.31 5.74 17.25
CA THR A 134 -4.70 6.56 16.18
C THR A 134 -3.68 5.81 15.31
N CYS A 135 -4.18 5.06 14.32
CA CYS A 135 -3.40 4.60 13.16
C CYS A 135 -4.25 4.55 11.86
N SER A 136 -5.30 5.37 11.73
CA SER A 136 -6.26 5.25 10.60
C SER A 136 -6.62 6.58 9.93
N ARG A 137 -5.66 7.51 9.80
CA ARG A 137 -5.86 8.76 9.03
C ARG A 137 -4.85 8.92 7.90
N LEU A 138 -4.59 7.84 7.17
CA LEU A 138 -4.01 7.94 5.83
C LEU A 138 -5.18 7.87 4.83
N LEU A 139 -5.86 9.00 4.61
CA LEU A 139 -6.81 9.14 3.51
C LEU A 139 -6.00 9.48 2.26
N VAL A 140 -5.64 8.45 1.50
CA VAL A 140 -5.10 8.60 0.15
C VAL A 140 -6.17 9.30 -0.70
N ARG A 141 -5.81 10.38 -1.41
CA ARG A 141 -6.74 11.08 -2.31
C ARG A 141 -7.22 10.10 -3.40
N PRO A 142 -8.53 9.82 -3.52
CA PRO A 142 -9.05 8.90 -4.53
C PRO A 142 -8.92 9.44 -5.97
N ASN A 143 -8.54 10.71 -6.17
CA ASN A 143 -8.31 11.28 -7.52
C ASN A 143 -7.20 10.57 -8.31
N PHE A 144 -6.32 9.83 -7.61
CA PHE A 144 -5.26 9.07 -8.25
C PHE A 144 -5.78 8.09 -9.30
N GLY A 145 -6.93 7.47 -9.06
CA GLY A 145 -7.41 6.38 -9.91
C GLY A 145 -8.06 6.81 -11.22
N LEU A 146 -8.28 8.10 -11.50
CA LEU A 146 -9.15 8.52 -12.61
C LEU A 146 -8.49 9.49 -13.58
N GLU A 147 -8.04 10.66 -13.13
CA GLU A 147 -7.44 11.67 -14.01
C GLU A 147 -6.02 11.29 -14.45
N SER A 148 -5.34 10.47 -13.66
CA SER A 148 -3.92 10.22 -13.88
C SER A 148 -3.65 9.13 -14.92
N LYS A 149 -4.56 8.18 -15.20
CA LYS A 149 -4.20 6.97 -15.99
C LYS A 149 -3.59 7.25 -17.37
N CYS A 150 -4.01 8.35 -18.00
CA CYS A 150 -3.61 8.72 -19.35
C CYS A 150 -2.19 9.32 -19.40
N SER A 151 -1.80 10.07 -18.38
CA SER A 151 -0.50 10.75 -18.30
C SER A 151 0.48 10.07 -17.33
N LEU A 152 -0.05 9.26 -16.42
CA LEU A 152 0.72 8.59 -15.39
C LEU A 152 1.46 7.40 -16.00
N SER A 153 2.79 7.48 -15.97
CA SER A 153 3.66 6.36 -16.35
C SER A 153 3.38 5.10 -15.52
N ALA A 154 3.65 3.93 -16.08
CA ALA A 154 3.64 2.66 -15.37
C ALA A 154 4.55 2.65 -14.11
N TYR A 155 5.68 3.37 -14.11
CA TYR A 155 6.53 3.58 -12.93
C TYR A 155 5.75 4.17 -11.74
N HIS A 156 5.23 5.38 -11.89
CA HIS A 156 4.46 6.05 -10.83
C HIS A 156 3.19 5.26 -10.46
N TYR A 157 2.59 4.57 -11.43
CA TYR A 157 1.45 3.70 -11.19
C TYR A 157 1.80 2.54 -10.25
N ASN A 158 2.86 1.79 -10.55
CA ASN A 158 3.34 0.70 -9.69
C ASN A 158 3.71 1.23 -8.29
N PHE A 159 4.31 2.43 -8.22
CA PHE A 159 4.63 3.08 -6.96
C PHE A 159 3.40 3.29 -6.07
N ALA A 160 2.31 3.77 -6.67
CA ALA A 160 1.07 4.00 -5.95
C ALA A 160 0.36 2.71 -5.54
N VAL A 161 0.36 1.68 -6.39
CA VAL A 161 -0.22 0.37 -6.04
C VAL A 161 0.46 -0.21 -4.80
N ASP A 162 1.79 -0.23 -4.76
CA ASP A 162 2.53 -0.72 -3.59
C ASP A 162 2.29 0.13 -2.34
N THR A 163 2.15 1.45 -2.51
CA THR A 163 1.78 2.35 -1.42
C THR A 163 0.39 2.02 -0.85
N ILE A 164 -0.57 1.69 -1.71
CA ILE A 164 -1.91 1.25 -1.30
C ILE A 164 -1.83 -0.12 -0.59
N ILE A 165 -1.07 -1.08 -1.13
CA ILE A 165 -0.88 -2.41 -0.51
C ILE A 165 -0.27 -2.27 0.89
N LEU A 166 0.73 -1.40 1.05
CA LEU A 166 1.35 -1.13 2.35
C LEU A 166 0.35 -0.49 3.33
N SER A 167 -0.49 0.42 2.84
CA SER A 167 -1.56 1.05 3.62
C SER A 167 -2.62 0.02 4.07
N LEU A 168 -3.04 -0.87 3.16
CA LEU A 168 -3.98 -1.96 3.45
C LEU A 168 -3.37 -2.97 4.44
N THR A 169 -2.07 -3.23 4.35
CA THR A 169 -1.35 -4.05 5.33
C THR A 169 -1.46 -3.44 6.73
N CYS A 170 -1.19 -2.14 6.86
CA CYS A 170 -1.31 -1.44 8.14
C CYS A 170 -2.75 -1.47 8.68
N VAL A 171 -3.75 -1.30 7.81
CA VAL A 171 -5.16 -1.39 8.18
C VAL A 171 -5.50 -2.79 8.69
N THR A 172 -5.12 -3.85 7.97
CA THR A 172 -5.34 -5.24 8.38
C THR A 172 -4.66 -5.55 9.71
N LEU A 173 -3.40 -5.16 9.89
CA LEU A 173 -2.67 -5.35 11.15
C LEU A 173 -3.31 -4.57 12.30
N SER A 174 -3.85 -3.37 12.05
CA SER A 174 -4.57 -2.61 13.06
C SER A 174 -5.81 -3.34 13.57
N VAL A 175 -6.50 -4.10 12.72
CA VAL A 175 -7.64 -4.96 13.12
C VAL A 175 -7.15 -6.11 13.98
N TYR A 176 -5.95 -6.67 13.77
CA TYR A 176 -5.40 -7.71 14.65
C TYR A 176 -4.94 -7.15 16.00
N VAL A 177 -4.11 -6.11 16.00
CA VAL A 177 -3.41 -5.61 17.19
C VAL A 177 -4.33 -4.85 18.14
N LEU A 178 -5.31 -4.09 17.64
CA LEU A 178 -6.09 -3.18 18.48
C LEU A 178 -7.34 -3.85 19.08
N ASP A 179 -7.27 -4.46 20.26
CA ASP A 179 -8.42 -5.09 20.93
C ASP A 179 -9.69 -4.23 20.92
N ASP A 180 -9.53 -2.92 21.08
CA ASP A 180 -10.58 -1.90 21.10
C ASP A 180 -11.00 -1.38 19.70
N PHE A 181 -10.67 -2.06 18.60
CA PHE A 181 -11.01 -1.62 17.23
C PHE A 181 -12.51 -1.28 17.08
N TRP A 182 -13.38 -2.11 17.68
CA TRP A 182 -14.84 -1.95 17.68
C TRP A 182 -15.40 -1.24 18.93
N ARG A 183 -14.56 -0.52 19.68
CA ARG A 183 -14.98 0.21 20.88
C ARG A 183 -16.05 1.25 20.56
N SER A 184 -15.86 2.01 19.49
CA SER A 184 -16.92 2.84 18.90
C SER A 184 -17.45 2.14 17.66
N LYS A 185 -18.69 1.65 17.74
CA LYS A 185 -19.33 0.88 16.65
C LYS A 185 -19.40 1.69 15.35
N TRP A 186 -19.72 2.99 15.44
CA TRP A 186 -19.80 3.88 14.29
C TRP A 186 -18.46 4.10 13.60
N ILE A 187 -17.41 4.40 14.37
CA ILE A 187 -16.07 4.61 13.81
C ILE A 187 -15.51 3.31 13.23
N GLY A 188 -15.72 2.18 13.92
CA GLY A 188 -15.32 0.86 13.42
C GLY A 188 -16.04 0.50 12.12
N CYS A 189 -17.34 0.76 12.04
CA CYS A 189 -18.15 0.52 10.83
C CYS A 189 -17.65 1.38 9.66
N LEU A 190 -17.47 2.69 9.87
CA LEU A 190 -16.98 3.61 8.84
C LEU A 190 -15.60 3.18 8.30
N ARG A 191 -14.66 2.84 9.19
CA ARG A 191 -13.34 2.34 8.79
C ARG A 191 -13.43 1.03 8.01
N THR A 192 -14.31 0.13 8.47
CA THR A 192 -14.50 -1.17 7.82
C THR A 192 -15.07 -1.00 6.43
N LEU A 193 -16.11 -0.16 6.29
CA LEU A 193 -16.73 0.16 5.01
C LEU A 193 -15.71 0.79 4.04
N ALA A 194 -14.96 1.80 4.51
CA ALA A 194 -13.93 2.43 3.69
C ALA A 194 -12.85 1.44 3.24
N SER A 195 -12.42 0.54 4.13
CA SER A 195 -11.41 -0.48 3.79
C SER A 195 -11.94 -1.51 2.80
N ILE A 196 -13.21 -1.96 2.96
CA ILE A 196 -13.87 -2.86 2.01
C ILE A 196 -13.95 -2.23 0.63
N ILE A 197 -14.32 -0.95 0.56
CA ILE A 197 -14.33 -0.19 -0.69
C ILE A 197 -12.94 -0.21 -1.32
N ILE A 198 -11.90 0.20 -0.60
CA ILE A 198 -10.52 0.23 -1.14
C ILE A 198 -10.06 -1.17 -1.59
N PHE A 199 -10.31 -2.22 -0.81
CA PHE A 199 -10.00 -3.61 -1.21
C PHE A 199 -10.73 -4.03 -2.48
N ALA A 200 -12.03 -3.74 -2.59
CA ALA A 200 -12.82 -4.07 -3.76
C ALA A 200 -12.31 -3.35 -5.00
N PHE A 201 -12.03 -2.05 -4.90
CA PHE A 201 -11.45 -1.26 -5.99
C PHE A 201 -10.07 -1.79 -6.40
N LEU A 202 -9.15 -1.97 -5.45
CA LEU A 202 -7.80 -2.43 -5.76
C LEU A 202 -7.78 -3.85 -6.34
N CYS A 203 -8.46 -4.80 -5.70
CA CYS A 203 -8.43 -6.18 -6.17
C CYS A 203 -9.18 -6.35 -7.51
N ARG A 204 -10.28 -5.63 -7.76
CA ARG A 204 -10.93 -5.61 -9.08
C ARG A 204 -10.02 -5.03 -10.15
N TYR A 205 -9.32 -3.95 -9.82
CA TYR A 205 -8.39 -3.31 -10.74
C TYR A 205 -7.19 -4.22 -11.06
N LEU A 206 -6.57 -4.83 -10.04
CA LEU A 206 -5.44 -5.76 -10.24
C LEU A 206 -5.89 -7.04 -10.97
N TYR A 207 -7.12 -7.49 -10.74
CA TYR A 207 -7.72 -8.56 -11.53
C TYR A 207 -7.84 -8.17 -13.01
N TYR A 208 -8.30 -6.95 -13.29
CA TYR A 208 -8.39 -6.45 -14.66
C TYR A 208 -7.02 -6.40 -15.34
N GLN A 209 -5.97 -5.97 -14.63
CA GLN A 209 -4.60 -6.05 -15.15
C GLN A 209 -4.14 -7.49 -15.42
N MET A 210 -4.48 -8.44 -14.53
CA MET A 210 -4.11 -9.85 -14.68
C MET A 210 -4.81 -10.52 -15.87
N GLU A 211 -6.04 -10.13 -16.17
CA GLU A 211 -6.82 -10.64 -17.30
C GLU A 211 -6.25 -10.16 -18.65
N ARG A 212 -5.52 -9.04 -18.65
CA ARG A 212 -4.83 -8.53 -19.84
C ARG A 212 -3.56 -9.33 -20.12
N THR A 213 -3.26 -9.46 -21.41
CA THR A 213 -2.08 -10.20 -21.90
C THR A 213 -0.77 -9.49 -21.58
N THR A 214 -0.80 -8.19 -21.35
CA THR A 214 0.38 -7.37 -21.11
C THR A 214 0.27 -6.59 -19.81
N SER A 215 1.34 -6.67 -19.04
CA SER A 215 1.55 -5.86 -17.85
C SER A 215 2.91 -5.19 -17.98
N PRO A 216 3.08 -3.97 -17.44
CA PRO A 216 4.39 -3.37 -17.37
C PRO A 216 5.30 -4.25 -16.53
N GLU A 217 6.59 -4.10 -16.69
CA GLU A 217 7.55 -4.88 -15.91
C GLU A 217 7.42 -4.59 -14.42
N LEU A 218 7.11 -5.62 -13.63
CA LEU A 218 6.42 -5.41 -12.36
C LEU A 218 7.16 -5.93 -11.11
N MET A 219 8.30 -6.61 -11.27
CA MET A 219 8.94 -7.26 -10.11
C MET A 219 10.37 -6.80 -9.87
N PHE A 220 11.26 -6.97 -10.85
CA PHE A 220 12.65 -6.57 -10.69
C PHE A 220 13.16 -6.17 -12.05
N VAL A 221 13.24 -4.87 -12.25
CA VAL A 221 13.96 -4.32 -13.38
C VAL A 221 15.38 -4.87 -13.34
N LYS A 222 15.83 -5.46 -14.45
CA LYS A 222 17.22 -5.93 -14.53
C LYS A 222 18.17 -4.72 -14.38
N PRO A 223 19.23 -4.82 -13.55
CA PRO A 223 20.12 -3.69 -13.27
C PRO A 223 21.06 -3.35 -14.43
N ASP A 224 21.18 -4.21 -15.44
CA ASP A 224 22.10 -4.08 -16.58
C ASP A 224 21.56 -3.19 -17.71
N ARG A 225 20.31 -2.72 -17.62
CA ARG A 225 19.66 -1.90 -18.65
C ARG A 225 19.20 -0.56 -18.08
N SER A 226 19.23 0.45 -18.94
CA SER A 226 18.69 1.79 -18.66
C SER A 226 17.25 1.97 -19.16
N ASP A 227 16.79 1.10 -20.06
CA ASP A 227 15.51 1.26 -20.76
C ASP A 227 14.46 0.32 -20.16
N SER A 228 13.22 0.81 -20.04
CA SER A 228 12.09 0.00 -19.57
C SER A 228 10.74 0.52 -20.08
N SER A 229 9.83 -0.40 -20.36
CA SER A 229 8.41 -0.13 -20.62
C SER A 229 7.71 0.61 -19.46
N LEU A 230 8.33 0.69 -18.28
CA LEU A 230 7.86 1.47 -17.12
C LEU A 230 7.66 2.98 -17.40
N PHE A 231 8.36 3.53 -18.40
CA PHE A 231 8.24 4.93 -18.77
C PHE A 231 7.00 5.24 -19.62
N LEU A 232 6.37 4.21 -20.20
CA LEU A 232 5.14 4.38 -20.95
C LEU A 232 3.96 4.72 -20.02
N PRO A 233 2.96 5.48 -20.48
CA PRO A 233 1.72 5.68 -19.76
C PRO A 233 1.06 4.34 -19.40
N MET A 234 0.49 4.26 -18.20
CA MET A 234 -0.18 3.03 -17.73
C MET A 234 -1.35 2.64 -18.66
N ALA A 235 -2.00 3.62 -19.28
CA ALA A 235 -3.08 3.39 -20.24
C ALA A 235 -2.68 2.44 -21.40
N CYS A 236 -1.41 2.45 -21.83
CA CYS A 236 -0.91 1.59 -22.91
C CYS A 236 -0.99 0.10 -22.58
N PHE A 237 -1.04 -0.27 -21.29
CA PHE A 237 -1.16 -1.66 -20.83
C PHE A 237 -2.60 -2.05 -20.46
N LEU A 238 -3.53 -1.09 -20.45
CA LEU A 238 -4.93 -1.31 -20.07
C LEU A 238 -5.85 -1.54 -21.29
N ASP A 239 -5.41 -1.10 -22.46
CA ASP A 239 -6.11 -1.21 -23.74
C ASP A 239 -5.32 -2.16 -24.68
N PRO A 240 -5.92 -3.27 -25.14
CA PRO A 240 -5.25 -4.22 -26.02
C PRO A 240 -4.85 -3.64 -27.38
N ASP A 241 -5.55 -2.61 -27.88
CA ASP A 241 -5.24 -2.00 -29.18
C ASP A 241 -3.99 -1.10 -29.12
N LEU A 242 -3.58 -0.72 -27.90
CA LEU A 242 -2.42 0.14 -27.64
C LEU A 242 -1.22 -0.65 -27.07
N ASP A 243 -1.28 -1.98 -27.14
CA ASP A 243 -0.24 -2.84 -26.59
C ASP A 243 1.12 -2.52 -27.22
N PRO A 244 2.09 -1.98 -26.44
CA PRO A 244 3.35 -1.49 -26.97
C PRO A 244 4.23 -2.62 -27.52
N PHE A 245 3.90 -3.89 -27.25
CA PHE A 245 4.72 -5.02 -27.66
C PHE A 245 4.31 -5.63 -29.01
N ILE A 246 3.13 -5.34 -29.54
CA ILE A 246 2.62 -5.97 -30.78
C ILE A 246 3.51 -5.64 -31.99
N ALA A 247 4.01 -4.41 -32.07
CA ALA A 247 4.80 -3.92 -33.21
C ALA A 247 6.32 -4.12 -33.04
N LEU A 248 6.78 -4.63 -31.91
CA LEU A 248 8.21 -4.70 -31.58
C LEU A 248 8.84 -6.01 -32.03
N THR A 249 10.07 -5.92 -32.53
CA THR A 249 10.92 -7.10 -32.72
C THR A 249 11.31 -7.71 -31.36
N PRO A 250 11.66 -9.01 -31.29
CA PRO A 250 12.10 -9.64 -30.04
C PRO A 250 13.28 -8.92 -29.37
N GLU A 251 14.21 -8.37 -30.15
CA GLU A 251 15.36 -7.61 -29.67
C GLU A 251 14.92 -6.30 -29.00
N GLN A 252 14.01 -5.56 -29.65
CA GLN A 252 13.42 -4.33 -29.10
C GLN A 252 12.58 -4.60 -27.84
N SER A 253 11.79 -5.67 -27.85
CA SER A 253 11.00 -6.11 -26.69
C SER A 253 11.92 -6.45 -25.50
N ASN A 254 13.02 -7.16 -25.75
CA ASN A 254 14.01 -7.48 -24.72
C ASN A 254 14.73 -6.23 -24.21
N ALA A 255 14.98 -5.23 -25.06
CA ALA A 255 15.64 -3.98 -24.67
C ALA A 255 14.82 -3.16 -23.66
N ILE A 256 13.49 -3.12 -23.81
CA ILE A 256 12.59 -2.39 -22.89
C ILE A 256 11.99 -3.25 -21.79
N GLY A 257 12.35 -4.53 -21.74
CA GLY A 257 11.70 -5.50 -20.86
C GLY A 257 10.37 -5.96 -21.42
N GLY A 258 10.30 -7.25 -21.76
CA GLY A 258 9.11 -7.89 -22.28
C GLY A 258 7.93 -7.87 -21.30
N PRO A 259 6.79 -8.46 -21.70
CA PRO A 259 5.57 -8.42 -20.90
C PRO A 259 5.80 -9.06 -19.52
N GLY A 260 5.29 -8.39 -18.48
CA GLY A 260 5.33 -8.92 -17.11
C GLY A 260 4.55 -10.22 -16.95
N PRO A 261 4.74 -10.94 -15.83
CA PRO A 261 3.99 -12.16 -15.55
C PRO A 261 2.49 -11.85 -15.43
N LYS A 262 1.63 -12.73 -15.96
CA LYS A 262 0.16 -12.58 -15.87
C LYS A 262 -0.31 -12.35 -14.44
N VAL A 263 0.20 -13.13 -13.48
CA VAL A 263 -0.13 -12.99 -12.07
C VAL A 263 0.90 -12.11 -11.40
N THR A 264 0.49 -10.89 -11.05
CA THR A 264 1.35 -9.92 -10.36
C THR A 264 1.44 -10.24 -8.86
N PRO A 265 2.59 -10.01 -8.20
CA PRO A 265 2.69 -10.15 -6.74
C PRO A 265 1.79 -9.17 -6.00
N ALA A 266 1.51 -8.02 -6.61
CA ALA A 266 0.55 -7.06 -6.13
C ALA A 266 -0.85 -7.67 -6.00
N PHE A 267 -1.30 -8.44 -7.03
CA PHE A 267 -2.57 -9.15 -6.99
C PHE A 267 -2.61 -10.20 -5.87
N VAL A 268 -1.57 -11.04 -5.78
CA VAL A 268 -1.45 -12.05 -4.71
C VAL A 268 -1.46 -11.39 -3.34
N SER A 269 -0.74 -10.29 -3.18
CA SER A 269 -0.71 -9.49 -1.95
C SER A 269 -2.06 -8.90 -1.59
N CYS A 270 -2.78 -8.29 -2.55
CA CYS A 270 -4.14 -7.77 -2.34
C CYS A 270 -5.07 -8.87 -1.84
N TYR A 271 -5.03 -10.04 -2.49
CA TYR A 271 -5.89 -11.16 -2.15
C TYR A 271 -5.58 -11.75 -0.76
N LEU A 272 -4.30 -11.96 -0.45
CA LEU A 272 -3.85 -12.42 0.88
C LEU A 272 -4.27 -11.43 1.98
N LEU A 273 -4.10 -10.13 1.75
CA LEU A 273 -4.50 -9.09 2.69
C LEU A 273 -6.02 -9.02 2.87
N ALA A 274 -6.80 -9.21 1.81
CA ALA A 274 -8.25 -9.24 1.89
C ALA A 274 -8.75 -10.43 2.73
N ILE A 275 -8.17 -11.63 2.52
CA ILE A 275 -8.46 -12.82 3.34
C ILE A 275 -8.06 -12.56 4.80
N GLY A 276 -6.86 -12.04 5.03
CA GLY A 276 -6.39 -11.69 6.37
C GLY A 276 -7.30 -10.68 7.07
N TYR A 277 -7.76 -9.67 6.34
CA TYR A 277 -8.68 -8.64 6.84
C TYR A 277 -10.02 -9.24 7.28
N VAL A 278 -10.66 -10.03 6.44
CA VAL A 278 -11.91 -10.73 6.77
C VAL A 278 -11.70 -11.69 7.95
N GLY A 279 -10.61 -12.46 7.94
CA GLY A 279 -10.22 -13.35 9.02
C GLY A 279 -10.08 -12.62 10.37
N ALA A 280 -9.45 -11.45 10.38
CA ALA A 280 -9.29 -10.62 11.58
C ALA A 280 -10.64 -10.20 12.17
N HIS A 281 -11.58 -9.78 11.32
CA HIS A 281 -12.92 -9.38 11.73
C HIS A 281 -13.74 -10.56 12.28
N ILE A 282 -13.72 -11.70 11.57
CA ILE A 282 -14.40 -12.93 12.01
C ILE A 282 -13.85 -13.38 13.36
N GLN A 283 -12.52 -13.43 13.49
CA GLN A 283 -11.85 -13.77 14.75
C GLN A 283 -12.36 -12.88 15.88
N LYS A 284 -12.31 -11.55 15.73
CA LYS A 284 -12.79 -10.63 16.77
C LYS A 284 -14.27 -10.80 17.11
N PHE A 285 -15.11 -10.98 16.11
CA PHE A 285 -16.54 -11.17 16.34
C PHE A 285 -16.84 -12.48 17.09
N TRP A 286 -16.16 -13.56 16.72
CA TRP A 286 -16.34 -14.89 17.33
C TRP A 286 -15.82 -14.94 18.77
N PHE A 287 -14.65 -14.35 19.03
CA PHE A 287 -14.07 -14.35 20.38
C PHE A 287 -14.78 -13.38 21.33
N ARG A 288 -15.40 -12.31 20.83
CA ARG A 288 -16.18 -11.39 21.68
C ARG A 288 -17.32 -12.08 22.43
N LYS A 289 -17.97 -13.08 21.82
CA LYS A 289 -19.06 -13.84 22.47
C LYS A 289 -18.57 -14.86 23.50
N ARG A 290 -17.30 -15.29 23.43
CA ARG A 290 -16.72 -16.31 24.31
C ARG A 290 -15.82 -15.65 25.34
N THR A 291 -16.43 -14.95 26.30
CA THR A 291 -15.81 -14.15 27.38
C THR A 291 -14.85 -14.88 28.33
N LYS A 292 -14.50 -16.15 28.08
CA LYS A 292 -13.54 -16.91 28.90
C LYS A 292 -12.52 -17.76 28.14
N ARG A 293 -12.55 -17.82 26.80
CA ARG A 293 -11.62 -18.68 26.05
C ARG A 293 -10.38 -17.88 25.64
N ARG A 294 -9.20 -18.27 26.14
CA ARG A 294 -7.89 -17.73 25.73
C ARG A 294 -7.85 -17.68 24.19
N GLN A 295 -7.51 -16.52 23.62
CA GLN A 295 -7.32 -16.41 22.18
C GLN A 295 -6.22 -17.36 21.71
N PRO A 296 -6.34 -17.95 20.51
CA PRO A 296 -5.30 -18.81 19.95
C PRO A 296 -4.13 -17.92 19.48
N VAL A 297 -3.19 -17.64 20.38
CA VAL A 297 -2.00 -16.81 20.13
C VAL A 297 -1.26 -17.27 18.86
N LYS A 298 -1.13 -18.58 18.66
CA LYS A 298 -0.50 -19.17 17.47
C LYS A 298 -1.14 -18.72 16.15
N LEU A 299 -2.47 -18.64 16.11
CA LEU A 299 -3.22 -18.27 14.91
C LEU A 299 -3.03 -16.77 14.62
N THR A 300 -3.15 -15.93 15.64
CA THR A 300 -2.87 -14.48 15.51
C THR A 300 -1.45 -14.23 15.04
N THR A 301 -0.45 -14.94 15.61
CA THR A 301 0.95 -14.81 15.20
C THR A 301 1.16 -15.17 13.74
N LEU A 302 0.61 -16.31 13.29
CA LEU A 302 0.70 -16.73 11.90
C LEU A 302 0.09 -15.69 10.94
N PHE A 303 -1.10 -15.18 11.26
CA PHE A 303 -1.75 -14.17 10.42
C PHE A 303 -0.98 -12.87 10.35
N VAL A 304 -0.43 -12.40 11.48
CA VAL A 304 0.38 -11.18 11.50
C VAL A 304 1.61 -11.34 10.62
N LEU A 305 2.32 -12.47 10.70
CA LEU A 305 3.48 -12.74 9.84
C LEU A 305 3.09 -12.79 8.35
N VAL A 306 2.04 -13.51 8.00
CA VAL A 306 1.55 -13.63 6.61
C VAL A 306 1.11 -12.27 6.06
N CYS A 307 0.35 -11.49 6.83
CA CYS A 307 -0.10 -10.16 6.41
C CYS A 307 1.05 -9.15 6.33
N SER A 308 2.16 -9.39 7.02
CA SER A 308 3.32 -8.49 7.01
C SER A 308 4.19 -8.66 5.77
N MET A 309 4.25 -9.87 5.20
CA MET A 309 5.08 -10.18 4.03
C MET A 309 4.84 -9.22 2.85
N PRO A 310 3.59 -8.91 2.43
CA PRO A 310 3.32 -7.89 1.42
C PRO A 310 4.01 -6.55 1.65
N SER A 311 4.04 -6.06 2.90
CA SER A 311 4.66 -4.77 3.18
C SER A 311 6.17 -4.76 2.98
N PHE A 312 6.86 -5.87 3.31
CA PHE A 312 8.30 -6.00 3.07
C PHE A 312 8.60 -6.10 1.58
N LEU A 313 7.81 -6.89 0.84
CA LEU A 313 7.95 -7.02 -0.61
C LEU A 313 7.71 -5.68 -1.32
N SER A 314 6.61 -5.00 -1.02
CA SER A 314 6.31 -3.68 -1.60
C SER A 314 7.38 -2.65 -1.24
N TYR A 315 7.87 -2.60 0.00
CA TYR A 315 8.94 -1.65 0.35
C TYR A 315 10.26 -1.96 -0.37
N ALA A 316 10.65 -3.23 -0.46
CA ALA A 316 11.85 -3.65 -1.19
C ALA A 316 11.73 -3.32 -2.70
N HIS A 317 10.59 -3.65 -3.30
CA HIS A 317 10.30 -3.35 -4.70
C HIS A 317 10.41 -1.85 -4.99
N LEU A 318 9.79 -1.00 -4.17
CA LEU A 318 9.84 0.45 -4.34
C LEU A 318 11.23 1.03 -4.20
N THR A 319 12.05 0.49 -3.29
CA THR A 319 13.43 0.95 -3.11
C THR A 319 14.26 0.62 -4.35
N ILE A 320 14.17 -0.63 -4.84
CA ILE A 320 14.88 -1.07 -6.05
C ILE A 320 14.42 -0.28 -7.27
N LEU A 321 13.11 -0.10 -7.42
CA LEU A 321 12.51 0.61 -8.55
C LEU A 321 12.93 2.09 -8.57
N ARG A 322 12.86 2.77 -7.43
CA ARG A 322 13.29 4.18 -7.29
C ARG A 322 14.77 4.35 -7.60
N ASP A 323 15.63 3.49 -7.04
CA ASP A 323 17.07 3.56 -7.27
C ASP A 323 17.42 3.28 -8.74
N TRP A 324 16.70 2.36 -9.37
CA TRP A 324 16.88 2.06 -10.79
C TRP A 324 16.48 3.23 -11.68
N VAL A 325 15.30 3.84 -11.47
CA VAL A 325 14.85 4.97 -12.30
C VAL A 325 15.80 6.16 -12.16
N ASP A 326 16.32 6.44 -10.97
CA ASP A 326 17.31 7.48 -10.74
C ASP A 326 18.63 7.22 -11.50
N GLN A 327 19.05 5.96 -11.64
CA GLN A 327 20.25 5.56 -12.38
C GLN A 327 20.04 5.42 -13.90
N SER A 328 18.78 5.30 -14.33
CA SER A 328 18.42 5.04 -15.73
C SER A 328 18.79 6.17 -16.71
N GLY A 329 18.96 7.40 -16.20
CA GLY A 329 19.20 8.60 -17.01
C GLY A 329 17.97 9.13 -17.75
N TRP A 330 16.79 8.55 -17.53
CA TRP A 330 15.53 9.02 -18.14
C TRP A 330 14.94 10.23 -17.43
N MET A 331 15.08 10.30 -16.11
CA MET A 331 14.45 11.33 -15.29
C MET A 331 15.05 12.71 -15.55
N GLU A 332 14.19 13.74 -15.57
CA GLU A 332 14.63 15.13 -15.61
C GLU A 332 15.54 15.44 -14.41
N VAL A 333 16.69 16.05 -14.68
CA VAL A 333 17.63 16.50 -13.64
C VAL A 333 17.27 17.94 -13.26
N ALA A 334 16.92 18.16 -11.99
CA ALA A 334 16.65 19.50 -11.50
C ALA A 334 17.90 20.40 -11.64
N LYS A 335 17.72 21.72 -11.63
CA LYS A 335 18.81 22.72 -11.72
C LYS A 335 19.94 22.54 -10.67
N GLY A 336 19.69 21.74 -9.62
CA GLY A 336 20.67 21.37 -8.59
C GLY A 336 21.40 20.03 -8.82
N GLY A 337 21.24 19.37 -9.98
CA GLY A 337 21.93 18.12 -10.31
C GLY A 337 21.34 16.85 -9.72
N GLY A 338 20.13 16.90 -9.15
CA GLY A 338 19.45 15.74 -8.56
C GLY A 338 18.04 15.51 -9.12
N SER A 339 17.50 14.31 -8.91
CA SER A 339 16.11 13.99 -9.22
C SER A 339 15.13 14.85 -8.39
N PRO A 340 14.12 15.49 -9.01
CA PRO A 340 13.07 16.21 -8.29
C PRO A 340 12.33 15.33 -7.26
N GLU A 341 12.31 14.01 -7.42
CA GLU A 341 11.68 13.07 -6.47
C GLU A 341 12.46 12.91 -5.17
N LYS A 342 13.72 13.36 -5.12
CA LYS A 342 14.53 13.40 -3.90
C LYS A 342 14.36 14.71 -3.14
N GLU A 343 13.85 15.76 -3.78
CA GLU A 343 13.64 17.05 -3.12
C GLU A 343 12.35 17.02 -2.28
N ILE A 344 12.45 17.48 -1.02
CA ILE A 344 11.30 17.66 -0.12
C ILE A 344 10.71 19.05 -0.38
N ARG A 345 9.82 19.17 -1.37
CA ARG A 345 9.21 20.46 -1.73
C ARG A 345 7.70 20.45 -1.79
N SER A 346 7.07 19.30 -2.03
CA SER A 346 5.63 19.25 -2.25
C SER A 346 4.83 19.06 -0.95
N ILE A 347 3.62 19.61 -0.92
CA ILE A 347 2.68 19.43 0.20
C ILE A 347 2.32 17.94 0.38
N GLY A 348 2.28 17.18 -0.73
CA GLY A 348 2.06 15.74 -0.73
C GLY A 348 3.11 14.96 0.06
N GLN A 349 4.34 15.46 0.12
CA GLN A 349 5.44 14.88 0.91
C GLN A 349 5.42 15.27 2.39
N ILE A 350 4.94 16.48 2.70
CA ILE A 350 4.91 17.00 4.08
C ILE A 350 3.77 16.35 4.90
N MET A 351 2.61 16.11 4.28
CA MET A 351 1.44 15.60 4.99
C MET A 351 1.68 14.23 5.66
N PRO A 352 2.33 13.24 5.01
CA PRO A 352 2.68 12.00 5.68
C PRO A 352 3.67 12.19 6.84
N LEU A 353 4.68 13.04 6.70
CA LEU A 353 5.64 13.34 7.76
C LEU A 353 4.96 14.00 8.97
N ALA A 354 4.06 14.96 8.73
CA ALA A 354 3.25 15.58 9.76
C ALA A 354 2.35 14.54 10.46
N THR A 355 1.79 13.59 9.71
CA THR A 355 0.97 12.50 10.26
C THR A 355 1.79 11.60 11.19
N ILE A 356 3.02 11.25 10.79
CA ILE A 356 3.94 10.47 11.61
C ILE A 356 4.28 11.22 12.91
N PHE A 357 4.68 12.48 12.79
CA PHE A 357 4.97 13.34 13.92
C PHE A 357 3.79 13.40 14.90
N TRP A 358 2.57 13.54 14.38
CA TRP A 358 1.34 13.57 15.19
C TRP A 358 1.06 12.25 15.90
N ILE A 359 1.29 11.11 15.23
CA ILE A 359 1.15 9.77 15.83
C ILE A 359 2.16 9.59 16.98
N LEU A 360 3.41 10.01 16.77
CA LEU A 360 4.44 9.97 17.81
C LEU A 360 4.07 10.86 19.00
N ALA A 361 3.64 12.10 18.74
CA ALA A 361 3.22 13.04 19.79
C ALA A 361 2.07 12.48 20.65
N ILE A 362 1.03 11.92 20.03
CA ILE A 362 -0.09 11.28 20.75
C ILE A 362 0.39 10.07 21.58
N SER A 363 1.34 9.30 21.04
CA SER A 363 1.89 8.12 21.72
C SER A 363 2.64 8.52 23.00
N PHE A 364 3.42 9.61 22.95
CA PHE A 364 4.12 10.14 24.13
C PHE A 364 3.16 10.67 25.20
N ASP A 365 2.11 11.39 24.81
CA ASP A 365 1.12 11.94 25.75
C ASP A 365 0.36 10.83 26.48
N THR A 366 0.01 9.76 25.76
CA THR A 366 -0.63 8.57 26.37
C THR A 366 0.28 7.91 27.40
N GLY A 367 1.60 7.88 27.15
CA GLY A 367 2.59 7.36 28.09
C GLY A 367 2.75 8.20 29.37
N LYS A 368 2.49 9.51 29.30
CA LYS A 368 2.50 10.40 30.48
C LYS A 368 1.29 10.14 31.38
N LEU A 369 0.10 10.00 30.79
CA LEU A 369 -1.13 9.69 31.52
C LEU A 369 -1.07 8.32 32.23
N ALA A 370 -0.47 7.32 31.58
CA ALA A 370 -0.26 6.01 32.20
C ALA A 370 0.63 6.09 33.45
N ARG A 371 1.71 6.88 33.41
CA ARG A 371 2.59 7.10 34.57
C ARG A 371 1.88 7.82 35.72
N GLN A 372 1.04 8.81 35.42
CA GLN A 372 0.25 9.51 36.43
C GLN A 372 -0.77 8.58 37.12
N GLY A 373 -1.44 7.71 36.37
CA GLY A 373 -2.39 6.74 36.93
C GLY A 373 -1.75 5.74 37.91
N MET A 374 -0.51 5.32 37.66
CA MET A 374 0.23 4.43 38.58
C MET A 374 0.60 5.12 39.90
N GLY A 375 0.95 6.41 39.85
CA GLY A 375 1.26 7.20 41.05
C GLY A 375 0.07 7.27 42.01
N THR A 376 -1.12 7.59 41.50
CA THR A 376 -2.34 7.67 42.33
C THR A 376 -2.72 6.32 42.95
N GLN A 377 -2.52 5.21 42.22
CA GLN A 377 -2.78 3.88 42.76
C GLN A 377 -1.83 3.48 43.90
N GLN A 378 -0.55 3.88 43.83
CA GLN A 378 0.41 3.65 44.91
C GLN A 378 0.05 4.48 46.15
N VAL A 379 -0.31 5.74 45.99
CA VAL A 379 -0.72 6.61 47.11
C VAL A 379 -1.96 6.04 47.82
N ASN A 380 -2.98 5.61 47.07
CA ASN A 380 -4.18 5.02 47.67
C ASN A 380 -3.89 3.69 48.39
N LYS A 381 -2.97 2.86 47.87
CA LYS A 381 -2.53 1.64 48.56
C LYS A 381 -1.74 1.91 49.84
N GLN A 382 -0.98 3.00 49.89
CA GLN A 382 -0.27 3.42 51.10
C GLN A 382 -1.22 4.03 52.13
N ALA A 383 -2.20 4.82 51.69
CA ALA A 383 -3.23 5.39 52.56
C ALA A 383 -4.10 4.30 53.20
N ALA A 384 -4.48 3.25 52.46
CA ALA A 384 -5.28 2.13 53.00
C ALA A 384 -4.53 1.21 53.98
N LYS A 385 -3.22 1.40 54.16
CA LYS A 385 -2.40 0.66 55.15
C LYS A 385 -2.20 1.41 56.45
N LYS A 386 -2.57 2.69 56.50
CA LYS A 386 -2.63 3.49 57.73
C LYS A 386 -4.05 3.43 58.26
#